data_AF-C2EP07-F1
#
_entry.id   AF-C2EP07-F1
#
_cell.length_a   1.000
_cell.length_b   1.000
_cell.length_c   1.000
_cell.angle_alpha   90.00
_cell.angle_beta   90.00
_cell.angle_gamma   90.00
#
_symmetry.space_group_name_H-M   'P 1'
#
loop_
_entity.id
_entity.type
_entity.pdbx_description
1 polymer ?
#
loop_
_entity_poly.entity_id
_entity_poly.type
_entity_poly.pdbx_seq_one_letter_code
_entity_poly.pdbx_strand_id
1 'polypeptide(L)'
;MYRRESLWLKFVKNWFGIDGKLDERQLAEVERIGNNAYILSSIAEGMILFISCYFVFTNQITVAYSFLGLATAIILLLSGCYTSFALKRLQIFQVEITPEERPKAVRRIYLKAIVEGIICFIPCMIGAAVGSSIANHGGLVNVLAFWPQGLWISVCICVGTVLGKLHRLKVVKDEKSMN
;
A
#
# COMPACT_ATOMS: atom_id res chain seq x y z
N MET A 1 -20.49 -10.05 23.19
CA MET A 1 -21.25 -10.05 21.92
C MET A 1 -20.26 -9.97 20.76
N TYR A 2 -20.08 -11.03 19.96
CA TYR A 2 -19.11 -11.02 18.86
C TYR A 2 -19.72 -10.27 17.67
N ARG A 3 -19.42 -8.97 17.52
CA ARG A 3 -19.89 -8.16 16.38
C ARG A 3 -19.22 -8.72 15.12
N ARG A 4 -20.02 -9.15 14.14
CA ARG A 4 -19.53 -9.62 12.84
C ARG A 4 -18.72 -8.50 12.20
N GLU A 5 -17.43 -8.75 11.94
CA GLU A 5 -16.52 -7.78 11.33
C GLU A 5 -17.08 -7.35 9.97
N SER A 6 -17.26 -6.04 9.75
CA SER A 6 -17.80 -5.52 8.49
C SER A 6 -16.80 -5.72 7.35
N LEU A 7 -17.29 -5.82 6.12
CA LEU A 7 -16.42 -5.91 4.93
C LEU A 7 -15.52 -4.68 4.81
N TRP A 8 -16.04 -3.51 5.18
CA TRP A 8 -15.27 -2.27 5.27
C TRP A 8 -14.09 -2.37 6.23
N LEU A 9 -14.32 -2.88 7.45
CA LEU A 9 -13.25 -3.04 8.43
C LEU A 9 -12.17 -4.02 7.95
N LYS A 10 -12.55 -5.10 7.27
CA LYS A 10 -11.58 -6.01 6.63
C LYS A 10 -10.75 -5.32 5.55
N PHE A 11 -11.38 -4.48 4.74
CA PHE A 11 -10.69 -3.69 3.73
C PHE A 11 -9.71 -2.70 4.37
N VAL A 12 -10.14 -1.90 5.35
CA VAL A 12 -9.29 -0.93 6.07
C VAL A 12 -8.08 -1.62 6.71
N LYS A 13 -8.30 -2.75 7.39
CA LYS A 13 -7.23 -3.55 7.98
C LYS A 13 -6.24 -4.04 6.93
N ASN A 14 -6.73 -4.53 5.79
CA ASN A 14 -5.86 -4.98 4.71
C ASN A 14 -5.07 -3.80 4.09
N TRP A 15 -5.74 -2.66 3.86
CA TRP A 15 -5.16 -1.46 3.28
C TRP A 15 -4.00 -0.91 4.11
N PHE A 16 -4.17 -0.85 5.43
CA PHE A 16 -3.12 -0.39 6.34
C PHE A 16 -2.16 -1.51 6.78
N GLY A 17 -2.43 -2.77 6.43
CA GLY A 17 -1.61 -3.92 6.84
C GLY A 17 -1.72 -4.28 8.33
N ILE A 18 -2.92 -4.12 8.91
CA ILE A 18 -3.24 -4.42 10.30
C ILE A 18 -3.78 -5.86 10.38
N ASP A 19 -2.98 -6.77 10.94
CA ASP A 19 -3.34 -8.19 11.09
C ASP A 19 -4.03 -8.51 12.43
N GLY A 20 -3.93 -7.60 13.43
CA GLY A 20 -4.49 -7.76 14.78
C GLY A 20 -5.99 -7.43 14.92
N LYS A 21 -6.51 -7.59 16.14
CA LYS A 21 -7.81 -7.02 16.52
C LYS A 21 -7.63 -5.51 16.72
N LEU A 22 -8.56 -4.73 16.17
CA LEU A 22 -8.67 -3.31 16.45
C LEU A 22 -9.78 -3.14 17.48
N ASP A 23 -9.45 -2.55 18.63
CA ASP A 23 -10.47 -2.03 19.53
C ASP A 23 -11.08 -0.73 18.95
N GLU A 24 -12.16 -0.23 19.56
CA GLU A 24 -12.86 0.97 19.07
C GLU A 24 -11.96 2.22 19.10
N ARG A 25 -11.04 2.32 20.06
CA ARG A 25 -10.12 3.45 20.20
C ARG A 25 -9.04 3.42 19.11
N GLN A 26 -8.45 2.25 18.87
CA GLN A 26 -7.47 2.02 17.81
C GLN A 26 -8.10 2.24 16.44
N LEU A 27 -9.35 1.82 16.23
CA LEU A 27 -10.07 2.09 14.99
C LEU A 27 -10.26 3.59 14.76
N ALA A 28 -10.71 4.33 15.78
CA ALA A 28 -10.87 5.78 15.69
C ALA A 28 -9.53 6.49 15.36
N GLU A 29 -8.41 6.00 15.91
CA GLU A 29 -7.08 6.51 15.60
C GLU A 29 -6.64 6.20 14.15
N VAL A 30 -6.90 4.98 13.66
CA VAL A 30 -6.65 4.60 12.26
C VAL A 30 -7.47 5.47 11.31
N GLU A 31 -8.75 5.69 11.61
CA GLU A 31 -9.63 6.55 10.82
C GLU A 31 -9.15 8.00 10.83
N ARG A 32 -8.73 8.52 11.99
CA ARG A 32 -8.15 9.88 12.09
C ARG A 32 -6.89 10.03 11.24
N ILE A 33 -5.98 9.04 11.31
CA ILE A 33 -4.75 9.04 10.48
C ILE A 33 -5.10 8.97 8.99
N GLY A 34 -6.03 8.08 8.61
CA GLY A 34 -6.50 7.96 7.23
C GLY A 34 -7.13 9.23 6.71
N ASN A 35 -7.98 9.89 7.51
CA ASN A 35 -8.63 11.13 7.14
C ASN A 35 -7.63 12.29 7.02
N ASN A 36 -6.65 12.39 7.93
CA ASN A 36 -5.58 13.37 7.82
C ASN A 36 -4.75 13.16 6.54
N ALA A 37 -4.40 11.92 6.23
CA ALA A 37 -3.69 11.58 5.00
C ALA A 37 -4.51 11.95 3.76
N TYR A 38 -5.81 11.67 3.78
CA TYR A 38 -6.74 12.03 2.70
C TYR A 38 -6.80 13.54 2.49
N ILE A 39 -7.07 14.33 3.54
CA ILE A 39 -7.17 15.80 3.45
C ILE A 39 -5.87 16.40 2.87
N LEU A 40 -4.71 15.99 3.39
CA LEU A 40 -3.41 16.45 2.89
C LEU A 40 -3.19 16.07 1.43
N SER A 41 -3.52 14.83 1.06
CA SER A 41 -3.38 14.34 -0.31
C SER A 41 -4.32 15.07 -1.26
N SER A 42 -5.58 15.33 -0.88
CA SER A 42 -6.56 16.04 -1.70
C SER A 42 -6.21 17.50 -1.94
N ILE A 43 -5.70 18.21 -0.92
CA ILE A 43 -5.21 19.59 -1.09
C ILE A 43 -4.04 19.60 -2.08
N ALA A 44 -3.09 18.66 -1.91
CA ALA A 44 -1.92 18.58 -2.76
C ALA A 44 -2.25 18.12 -4.19
N GLU A 45 -3.21 17.22 -4.38
CA GLU A 45 -3.75 16.84 -5.68
C GLU A 45 -4.42 18.02 -6.39
N GLY A 46 -5.20 18.83 -5.67
CA GLY A 46 -5.77 20.07 -6.21
C GLY A 46 -4.70 21.04 -6.71
N MET A 47 -3.60 21.20 -5.97
CA MET A 47 -2.46 22.02 -6.41
C MET A 47 -1.74 21.43 -7.63
N ILE A 48 -1.54 20.11 -7.67
CA ILE A 48 -0.94 19.44 -8.84
C ILE A 48 -1.79 19.69 -10.08
N LEU A 49 -3.10 19.47 -10.00
CA LEU A 49 -4.01 19.67 -11.11
C LEU A 49 -3.97 21.13 -11.60
N PHE A 50 -3.98 22.09 -10.68
CA PHE A 50 -3.89 23.50 -11.03
C PHE A 50 -2.59 23.83 -11.80
N ILE A 51 -1.44 23.35 -11.31
CA ILE A 51 -0.14 23.55 -11.97
C ILE A 51 -0.09 22.83 -13.32
N SER A 52 -0.61 21.60 -13.42
CA SER A 52 -0.72 20.88 -14.69
C SER A 52 -1.59 21.62 -15.70
N CYS A 53 -2.73 22.18 -15.27
CA CYS A 53 -3.57 23.02 -16.13
C CYS A 53 -2.82 24.25 -16.63
N TYR A 54 -2.05 24.92 -15.76
CA TYR A 54 -1.21 26.06 -16.18
C TYR A 54 -0.21 25.67 -17.28
N PHE A 55 0.45 24.51 -17.18
CA PHE A 55 1.33 24.01 -18.25
C PHE A 55 0.58 23.73 -19.54
N VAL A 56 -0.64 23.18 -19.47
CA VAL A 56 -1.49 23.01 -20.67
C VAL A 56 -1.83 24.36 -21.31
N PHE A 57 -2.25 25.36 -20.52
CA PHE A 57 -2.58 26.70 -21.03
C PHE A 57 -1.41 27.42 -21.69
N THR A 58 -0.18 27.12 -21.26
CA THR A 58 1.05 27.69 -21.85
C THR A 58 1.62 26.84 -23.01
N ASN A 59 0.82 25.91 -23.55
CA ASN A 59 1.19 24.96 -24.61
C ASN A 59 2.37 24.02 -24.24
N GLN A 60 2.64 23.80 -22.95
CA GLN A 60 3.66 22.90 -22.45
C GLN A 60 3.07 21.53 -22.05
N ILE A 61 2.39 20.89 -23.00
CA ILE A 61 1.60 19.66 -22.76
C ILE A 61 2.45 18.51 -22.20
N THR A 62 3.65 18.27 -22.76
CA THR A 62 4.55 17.22 -22.27
C THR A 62 4.96 17.44 -20.81
N VAL A 63 5.28 18.69 -20.45
CA VAL A 63 5.62 19.06 -19.07
C VAL A 63 4.43 18.84 -18.15
N ALA A 64 3.21 19.19 -18.58
CA ALA A 64 1.99 19.00 -17.80
C ALA A 64 1.78 17.52 -17.41
N TYR A 65 1.93 16.59 -18.37
CA TYR A 65 1.75 15.17 -18.12
C TYR A 65 2.87 14.56 -17.28
N SER A 66 4.13 14.91 -17.57
CA SER A 66 5.26 14.43 -16.78
C SER A 66 5.19 14.93 -15.33
N PHE A 67 4.84 16.20 -15.13
CA PHE A 67 4.63 16.76 -13.79
C PHE A 67 3.46 16.10 -13.07
N LEU A 68 2.30 15.94 -13.72
CA LEU A 68 1.12 15.30 -13.14
C LEU A 68 1.44 13.89 -12.64
N GLY A 69 2.05 13.06 -13.49
CA GLY A 69 2.39 11.69 -13.15
C GLY A 69 3.41 11.60 -12.01
N LEU A 70 4.50 12.37 -12.09
CA LEU A 70 5.56 12.35 -11.08
C LEU A 70 5.07 12.90 -9.73
N ALA A 71 4.39 14.05 -9.73
CA ALA A 71 3.91 14.67 -8.50
C ALA A 71 2.85 13.80 -7.81
N THR A 72 1.96 13.15 -8.57
CA THR A 72 0.99 12.18 -8.04
C THR A 72 1.69 10.98 -7.39
N ALA A 73 2.72 10.42 -8.04
CA ALA A 73 3.51 9.34 -7.47
C ALA A 73 4.21 9.74 -6.17
N ILE A 74 4.77 10.96 -6.10
CA ILE A 74 5.40 11.50 -4.89
C ILE A 74 4.39 11.66 -3.76
N ILE A 75 3.19 12.22 -4.01
CA ILE A 75 2.15 12.35 -2.98
C ILE A 75 1.75 10.98 -2.45
N LEU A 76 1.53 10.00 -3.32
CA LEU A 76 1.17 8.64 -2.91
C LEU A 76 2.24 8.03 -2.00
N LEU A 77 3.52 8.21 -2.33
CA LEU A 77 4.64 7.76 -1.50
C LEU A 77 4.66 8.48 -0.15
N LEU A 78 4.55 9.82 -0.13
CA LEU A 78 4.55 10.60 1.11
C LEU A 78 3.36 10.25 2.02
N SER A 79 2.18 10.04 1.45
CA SER A 79 0.98 9.60 2.16
C SER A 79 1.16 8.20 2.76
N GLY A 80 1.74 7.27 2.00
CA GLY A 80 2.10 5.94 2.50
C GLY A 80 3.13 5.98 3.64
N CYS A 81 4.16 6.84 3.53
CA CYS A 81 5.15 7.04 4.57
C CYS A 81 4.52 7.64 5.84
N TYR A 82 3.70 8.69 5.69
CA TYR A 82 3.00 9.34 6.80
C TYR A 82 2.13 8.34 7.57
N THR A 83 1.24 7.62 6.87
CA THR A 83 0.33 6.65 7.48
C THR A 83 1.10 5.52 8.16
N SER A 84 2.12 4.97 7.50
CA SER A 84 2.97 3.93 8.08
C SER A 84 3.69 4.39 9.35
N PHE A 85 4.23 5.61 9.35
CA PHE A 85 4.91 6.19 10.50
C PHE A 85 3.95 6.45 11.66
N ALA A 86 2.79 7.05 11.39
CA ALA A 86 1.77 7.35 12.38
C ALA A 86 1.23 6.06 13.03
N LEU A 87 0.93 5.04 12.24
CA LEU A 87 0.46 3.75 12.73
C LEU A 87 1.54 2.99 13.51
N LYS A 88 2.81 3.08 13.10
CA LYS A 88 3.93 2.48 13.85
C LYS A 88 4.07 3.08 15.25
N ARG A 89 3.89 4.40 15.41
CA ARG A 89 3.93 5.06 16.73
C ARG A 89 2.85 4.55 17.69
N LEU A 90 1.72 4.11 17.17
CA LEU A 90 0.61 3.55 17.97
C LEU A 90 0.76 2.05 18.25
N GLN A 91 1.86 1.42 17.81
CA GLN A 91 2.12 -0.02 17.96
C GLN A 91 1.00 -0.95 17.42
N ILE A 92 0.11 -0.42 16.55
CA ILE A 92 -1.06 -1.14 15.98
C ILE A 92 -0.64 -2.38 15.17
N PHE A 93 0.59 -2.39 14.67
CA PHE A 93 1.13 -3.48 13.87
C PHE A 93 1.70 -4.65 14.66
N GLN A 94 1.87 -4.53 15.98
CA GLN A 94 2.46 -5.62 16.77
C GLN A 94 1.47 -6.77 16.91
N VAL A 95 1.89 -7.96 16.48
CA VAL A 95 1.12 -9.18 16.65
C VAL A 95 1.91 -10.11 17.56
N GLU A 96 1.40 -10.26 18.78
CA GLU A 96 1.92 -11.22 19.74
C GLU A 96 1.39 -12.61 19.40
N ILE A 97 2.30 -13.57 19.26
CA ILE A 97 1.99 -14.96 18.95
C ILE A 97 2.77 -15.88 19.87
N THR A 98 2.20 -17.05 20.18
CA THR A 98 2.93 -18.11 20.88
C THR A 98 3.87 -18.85 19.92
N PRO A 99 4.90 -19.56 20.43
CA PRO A 99 5.83 -20.30 19.59
C PRO A 99 5.14 -21.35 18.69
N GLU A 100 4.05 -21.94 19.19
CA GLU A 100 3.28 -22.98 18.49
C GLU A 100 2.47 -22.44 17.31
N GLU A 101 2.04 -21.17 17.38
CA GLU A 101 1.26 -20.51 16.33
C GLU A 101 2.12 -19.94 15.19
N ARG A 102 3.42 -19.72 15.46
CA ARG A 102 4.38 -19.15 14.51
C ARG A 102 4.40 -19.82 13.14
N PRO A 103 4.52 -21.15 12.99
CA PRO A 103 4.56 -21.77 11.65
C PRO A 103 3.27 -21.52 10.85
N LYS A 104 2.11 -21.51 11.51
CA LYS A 104 0.82 -21.22 10.86
C LYS A 104 0.74 -19.74 10.44
N ALA A 105 1.18 -18.82 11.30
CA ALA A 105 1.21 -17.39 11.00
C ALA A 105 2.13 -17.07 9.80
N VAL A 106 3.34 -17.64 9.78
CA VAL A 106 4.30 -17.49 8.69
C VAL A 106 3.70 -17.98 7.37
N ARG A 107 3.09 -19.17 7.34
CA ARG A 107 2.43 -19.70 6.12
C ARG A 107 1.34 -18.75 5.61
N ARG A 108 0.55 -18.17 6.51
CA ARG A 108 -0.50 -17.20 6.16
C ARG A 108 0.08 -15.92 5.56
N ILE A 109 1.21 -15.43 6.07
CA ILE A 109 1.90 -14.25 5.53
C ILE A 109 2.36 -14.53 4.10
N TYR A 110 3.00 -15.68 3.83
CA TYR A 110 3.41 -16.05 2.47
C TYR A 110 2.23 -16.15 1.51
N LEU A 111 1.14 -16.79 1.92
CA LEU A 111 -0.07 -16.90 1.08
C LEU A 111 -0.66 -15.53 0.76
N LYS A 112 -0.77 -14.63 1.74
CA LYS A 112 -1.23 -13.26 1.51
C LYS A 112 -0.31 -12.51 0.56
N ALA A 113 1.01 -12.62 0.75
CA ALA A 113 1.99 -11.96 -0.10
C ALA A 113 1.89 -12.41 -1.56
N ILE A 114 1.72 -13.71 -1.81
CA ILE A 114 1.51 -14.25 -3.16
C ILE A 114 0.24 -13.66 -3.79
N VAL A 115 -0.87 -13.62 -3.06
CA VAL A 115 -2.13 -13.03 -3.55
C VAL A 115 -1.96 -11.54 -3.86
N GLU A 116 -1.32 -10.78 -2.98
CA GLU A 116 -1.03 -9.36 -3.19
C GLU A 116 -0.16 -9.16 -4.45
N GLY A 117 0.89 -9.97 -4.64
CA GLY A 117 1.71 -9.92 -5.85
C GLY A 117 0.94 -10.25 -7.13
N ILE A 118 0.11 -11.30 -7.13
CA ILE A 118 -0.71 -11.68 -8.30
C ILE A 118 -1.68 -10.54 -8.67
N ILE A 119 -2.34 -9.93 -7.67
CA ILE A 119 -3.27 -8.83 -7.89
C ILE A 119 -2.55 -7.63 -8.53
N CYS A 120 -1.30 -7.36 -8.13
CA CYS A 120 -0.53 -6.24 -8.67
C CYS A 120 0.06 -6.49 -10.06
N PHE A 121 0.18 -7.74 -10.52
CA PHE A 121 0.81 -8.07 -11.81
C PHE A 121 0.18 -7.33 -13.00
N ILE A 122 -1.14 -7.47 -13.17
CA ILE A 122 -1.85 -6.91 -14.33
C ILE A 122 -1.83 -5.37 -14.31
N PRO A 123 -2.19 -4.69 -13.21
CA PRO A 123 -2.15 -3.23 -13.16
C PRO A 123 -0.75 -2.66 -13.41
N CYS A 124 0.30 -3.29 -12.88
CA CYS A 124 1.68 -2.81 -13.08
C CYS A 124 2.15 -2.99 -14.52
N MET A 125 1.78 -4.09 -15.18
CA MET A 125 2.04 -4.29 -16.61
C MET A 125 1.33 -3.22 -17.46
N ILE A 126 0.05 -2.94 -17.18
CA ILE A 126 -0.72 -1.90 -17.87
C ILE A 126 -0.09 -0.52 -17.62
N GLY A 127 0.25 -0.19 -16.37
CA GLY A 127 0.88 1.08 -16.02
C GLY A 127 2.21 1.31 -16.75
N ALA A 128 3.05 0.27 -16.85
CA ALA A 128 4.31 0.34 -17.60
C ALA A 128 4.07 0.55 -19.11
N ALA A 129 3.08 -0.12 -19.68
CA ALA A 129 2.70 0.06 -21.09
C ALA A 129 2.19 1.49 -21.35
N VAL A 130 1.33 2.02 -20.48
CA VAL A 130 0.84 3.41 -20.57
C VAL A 130 2.02 4.39 -20.49
N GLY A 131 2.91 4.22 -19.52
CA GLY A 131 4.11 5.06 -19.39
C GLY A 131 4.99 5.04 -20.64
N SER A 132 5.17 3.87 -21.25
CA SER A 132 5.94 3.73 -22.49
C SER A 132 5.24 4.35 -23.69
N SER A 133 3.91 4.24 -23.80
CA SER A 133 3.14 4.90 -24.86
C SER A 133 3.26 6.42 -24.76
N ILE A 134 3.16 6.97 -23.55
CA ILE A 134 3.35 8.42 -23.31
C ILE A 134 4.77 8.86 -23.69
N ALA A 135 5.79 8.09 -23.31
CA ALA A 135 7.18 8.37 -23.70
C ALA A 135 7.40 8.33 -25.22
N ASN A 136 6.61 7.51 -25.93
CA ASN A 136 6.63 7.39 -27.39
C ASN A 136 5.58 8.28 -28.08
N HIS A 137 5.20 9.42 -27.48
CA HIS A 137 4.25 10.39 -28.05
C HIS A 137 2.88 9.81 -28.42
N GLY A 138 2.37 8.85 -27.63
CA GLY A 138 1.09 8.18 -27.88
C GLY A 138 1.18 7.04 -28.90
N GLY A 139 2.39 6.60 -29.26
CA GLY A 139 2.59 5.42 -30.08
C GLY A 139 1.93 4.19 -29.48
N LEU A 140 1.35 3.35 -30.34
CA LEU A 140 0.78 2.06 -29.93
C LEU A 140 1.90 1.15 -29.40
N VAL A 141 1.68 0.57 -28.22
CA VAL A 141 2.60 -0.37 -27.61
C VAL A 141 1.89 -1.70 -27.37
N ASN A 142 2.61 -2.80 -27.53
CA ASN A 142 2.08 -4.11 -27.14
C ASN A 142 2.14 -4.23 -25.61
N VAL A 143 0.98 -4.15 -24.95
CA VAL A 143 0.87 -4.27 -23.48
C VAL A 143 1.48 -5.57 -22.97
N LEU A 144 1.36 -6.67 -23.74
CA LEU A 144 1.91 -7.96 -23.34
C LEU A 144 3.44 -7.97 -23.30
N ALA A 145 4.12 -7.06 -24.01
CA ALA A 145 5.58 -6.92 -23.94
C ALA A 145 6.06 -6.43 -22.56
N PHE A 146 5.15 -5.89 -21.74
CA PHE A 146 5.46 -5.37 -20.41
C PHE A 146 5.27 -6.40 -19.27
N TRP A 147 5.07 -7.67 -19.62
CA TRP A 147 4.97 -8.76 -18.64
C TRP A 147 6.20 -8.87 -17.72
N PRO A 148 7.46 -8.58 -18.13
CA PRO A 148 8.61 -8.63 -17.23
C PRO A 148 8.54 -7.53 -16.15
N GLN A 149 8.08 -6.33 -16.49
CA GLN A 149 7.89 -5.22 -15.54
C GLN A 149 6.78 -5.55 -14.54
N GLY A 150 5.66 -6.11 -15.03
CA GLY A 150 4.59 -6.62 -14.19
C GLY A 150 5.10 -7.69 -13.21
N LEU A 151 5.90 -8.65 -13.70
CA LEU A 151 6.47 -9.72 -12.88
C LEU A 151 7.43 -9.17 -11.82
N TRP A 152 8.37 -8.32 -12.23
CA TRP A 152 9.37 -7.74 -11.34
C TRP A 152 8.73 -6.97 -10.18
N ILE A 153 7.78 -6.08 -10.47
CA ILE A 153 7.09 -5.30 -9.44
C ILE A 153 6.28 -6.22 -8.52
N SER A 154 5.63 -7.25 -9.07
CA SER A 154 4.89 -8.24 -8.26
C SER A 154 5.80 -8.97 -7.27
N VAL A 155 7.01 -9.37 -7.71
CA VAL A 155 8.01 -10.01 -6.83
C VAL A 155 8.47 -9.05 -5.75
N CYS A 156 8.73 -7.78 -6.08
CA CYS A 156 9.10 -6.77 -5.08
C CYS A 156 8.01 -6.58 -4.02
N ILE A 157 6.73 -6.55 -4.43
CA ILE A 157 5.59 -6.44 -3.51
C ILE A 157 5.51 -7.68 -2.60
N CYS A 158 5.62 -8.89 -3.17
CA CYS A 158 5.64 -10.14 -2.41
C CYS A 158 6.72 -10.11 -1.31
N VAL A 159 7.96 -9.80 -1.70
CA VAL A 159 9.11 -9.77 -0.77
C VAL A 159 8.93 -8.69 0.29
N GLY A 160 8.50 -7.50 -0.11
CA GLY A 160 8.22 -6.38 0.79
C GLY A 160 7.16 -6.73 1.84
N THR A 161 6.05 -7.34 1.42
CA THR A 161 4.99 -7.79 2.33
C THR A 161 5.51 -8.85 3.31
N VAL A 162 6.27 -9.84 2.82
CA VAL A 162 6.83 -10.90 3.69
C VAL A 162 7.76 -10.29 4.74
N LEU A 163 8.76 -9.50 4.33
CA LEU A 163 9.71 -8.88 5.26
C LEU A 163 9.00 -7.97 6.26
N GLY A 164 8.08 -7.14 5.78
CA GLY A 164 7.32 -6.20 6.61
C GLY A 164 6.44 -6.89 7.65
N LYS A 165 5.72 -7.95 7.26
CA LYS A 165 4.83 -8.70 8.18
C LYS A 165 5.59 -9.64 9.11
N LEU A 166 6.70 -10.25 8.67
CA LEU A 166 7.54 -11.07 9.55
C LEU A 166 8.19 -10.24 10.66
N HIS A 167 8.66 -9.03 10.34
CA HIS A 167 9.26 -8.11 11.34
C HIS A 167 8.24 -7.61 12.38
N ARG A 168 6.94 -7.78 12.13
CA ARG A 168 5.85 -7.39 13.04
C ARG A 168 5.45 -8.50 14.02
N LEU A 169 5.87 -9.74 13.77
CA LEU A 169 5.60 -10.88 14.65
C LEU A 169 6.50 -10.82 15.88
N LYS A 170 5.89 -10.77 17.07
CA LYS A 170 6.59 -10.91 18.34
C LYS A 170 6.21 -12.24 18.97
N VAL A 171 7.20 -13.11 19.18
CA VAL A 171 6.99 -14.39 19.86
C VAL A 171 7.10 -14.17 21.35
N VAL A 172 6.01 -14.38 22.08
CA VAL A 172 5.98 -14.33 23.55
C VAL A 172 6.08 -15.76 24.07
N LYS A 173 6.99 -16.03 25.01
CA LYS A 173 7.06 -17.33 25.69
C LYS A 173 6.00 -17.35 26.80
N ASP A 174 5.18 -18.40 26.85
CA ASP A 174 4.26 -18.59 27.98
C ASP A 174 5.06 -18.79 29.28
N GLU A 175 4.81 -17.95 30.29
CA GLU A 175 5.40 -18.08 31.63
C GLU A 175 4.91 -19.33 32.39
N LYS A 176 3.97 -20.10 31.83
CA LYS A 176 3.38 -21.29 32.47
C LYS A 176 4.24 -22.56 32.45
N SER A 177 5.44 -22.55 31.90
CA SER A 177 6.35 -23.70 31.91
C SER A 177 7.48 -23.62 32.94
N MET A 178 7.40 -22.68 33.89
CA MET A 178 8.42 -22.46 34.92
C MET A 178 7.99 -22.82 36.36
N ASN A 179 6.95 -23.65 36.53
CA ASN A 179 6.60 -24.29 37.81
C ASN A 179 6.39 -25.79 37.63
#